data_AF-A0A136P3Y6-F1
#
_entry.id   AF-A0A136P3Y6-F1
#
_cell.length_a   1.000
_cell.length_b   1.000
_cell.length_c   1.000
_cell.angle_alpha   90.00
_cell.angle_beta   90.00
_cell.angle_gamma   90.00
#
_symmetry.space_group_name_H-M   'P 1'
#
loop_
_entity.id
_entity.type
_entity.pdbx_description
1 polymer ?
#
loop_
_entity_poly.entity_id
_entity_poly.type
_entity_poly.pdbx_seq_one_letter_code
_entity_poly.pdbx_strand_id
1 'polypeptide(L)'
;MMQKTITHSINSTTGGSADLSNGSKVEIQPGSVVKSDGTSYSGQVNMSVVYMDPTDVKFSETVAGGDMMARRSDSSDAVLFSYGILKVEMESPSGEKLNVTGGKPSTITTTIPASLVASAPATIPLWYFDENTGLWREEGTATKQGNKYVGTVNHFTDWNNDYPGYLTRVEGKVVDCQGTPIPGVVVKVGQTIAVTDEAGNYVRTVPTGVEFEISVEATQNFGMSSTPVQIPALTQNQVYQVPLCQLACFPYITGTFKDCSGNNIYGTLSVFWDNRNQGIMPTQTGGFRVYVAPNKQARLKFTSYSGTVIDTVVQTPSSPVELNLGNLRNCSGVVQCENSFVITGAGYNNKYVRLQSAVAIGYYSVKDSVTGLTCAAMDTTSFSLVFPGKTTGSFAWQSGALTYKTLNTFAAKTININVTEYGAVGEEIKGTFEGTFQSTSGPVTITNGKFCVIRHPDSQLKPEFLK
;
A
#
# COMPACT_ATOMS: atom_id res chain seq x y z
N MET A 1 7.57 1.40 1.35
CA MET A 1 8.38 2.51 1.89
C MET A 1 8.53 3.57 0.81
N MET A 2 8.16 4.84 1.07
CA MET A 2 8.45 5.93 0.14
C MET A 2 9.97 5.97 -0.17
N GLN A 3 10.33 6.35 -1.40
CA GLN A 3 11.72 6.54 -1.78
C GLN A 3 12.32 7.61 -0.86
N LYS A 4 13.33 7.24 -0.08
CA LYS A 4 14.01 8.14 0.85
C LYS A 4 14.79 9.17 0.03
N THR A 5 14.29 10.40 0.01
CA THR A 5 14.95 11.52 -0.65
C THR A 5 15.63 12.35 0.42
N ILE A 6 16.94 12.56 0.29
CA ILE A 6 17.67 13.51 1.14
C ILE A 6 17.14 14.89 0.80
N THR A 7 16.52 15.54 1.79
CA THR A 7 15.94 16.88 1.64
C THR A 7 16.87 17.97 2.17
N HIS A 8 17.70 17.63 3.17
CA HIS A 8 18.56 18.56 3.89
C HIS A 8 19.84 17.86 4.33
N SER A 9 20.90 18.65 4.58
CA SER A 9 22.09 18.18 5.28
C SER A 9 22.48 19.19 6.36
N ILE A 10 22.89 18.69 7.53
CA ILE A 10 23.42 19.49 8.63
C ILE A 10 24.77 18.92 9.10
N ASN A 11 25.48 19.64 9.97
CA ASN A 11 26.65 19.12 10.67
C ASN A 11 26.27 18.83 12.12
N SER A 12 26.50 17.60 12.59
CA SER A 12 26.06 17.20 13.93
C SER A 12 26.75 17.98 15.05
N THR A 13 27.95 18.51 14.83
CA THR A 13 28.70 19.29 15.83
C THR A 13 28.10 20.67 16.04
N THR A 14 27.67 21.35 14.96
CA THR A 14 27.06 22.68 15.03
C THR A 14 25.53 22.64 15.14
N GLY A 15 24.92 21.47 14.91
CA GLY A 15 23.48 21.36 14.75
C GLY A 15 23.00 22.05 13.47
N GLY A 16 21.71 22.36 13.41
CA GLY A 16 21.10 23.09 12.30
C GLY A 16 19.60 22.91 12.22
N SER A 17 19.00 23.41 11.14
CA SER A 17 17.58 23.21 10.86
C SER A 17 17.34 22.60 9.49
N ALA A 18 16.25 21.85 9.41
CA ALA A 18 15.63 21.42 8.16
C ALA A 18 14.28 22.12 8.04
N ASP A 19 14.18 23.06 7.11
CA ASP A 19 13.04 23.95 6.92
C ASP A 19 12.25 23.53 5.68
N LEU A 20 10.95 23.28 5.85
CA LEU A 20 10.06 22.92 4.74
C LEU A 20 9.37 24.17 4.17
N SER A 21 9.03 24.12 2.89
CA SER A 21 8.35 25.22 2.18
C SER A 21 6.98 25.58 2.75
N ASN A 22 6.29 24.63 3.41
CA ASN A 22 5.03 24.88 4.10
C ASN A 22 5.20 25.59 5.46
N GLY A 23 6.44 25.86 5.89
CA GLY A 23 6.75 26.51 7.15
C GLY A 23 6.93 25.56 8.34
N SER A 24 6.79 24.24 8.13
CA SER A 24 7.20 23.25 9.13
C SER A 24 8.73 23.16 9.21
N LYS A 25 9.28 22.78 10.35
CA LYS A 25 10.72 22.81 10.63
C LYS A 25 11.12 21.77 11.67
N VAL A 26 12.33 21.25 11.53
CA VAL A 26 13.02 20.45 12.55
C VAL A 26 14.33 21.14 12.92
N GLU A 27 14.60 21.32 14.21
CA GLU A 27 15.82 21.93 14.72
C GLU A 27 16.61 20.94 15.56
N ILE A 28 17.86 20.71 15.14
CA ILE A 28 18.78 19.77 15.76
C ILE A 28 19.81 20.53 16.57
N GLN A 29 19.94 20.20 17.85
CA GLN A 29 20.91 20.84 18.74
C GLN A 29 22.35 20.40 18.43
N PRO A 30 23.34 21.28 18.67
CA PRO A 30 24.76 20.96 18.59
C PRO A 30 25.15 19.72 19.42
N GLY A 31 25.80 18.75 18.77
CA GLY A 31 26.30 17.52 19.40
C GLY A 31 25.21 16.67 20.04
N SER A 32 24.01 16.64 19.46
CA SER A 32 22.89 15.80 19.91
C SER A 32 22.76 14.49 19.13
N VAL A 33 23.43 14.36 17.99
CA VAL A 33 23.27 13.23 17.09
C VAL A 33 24.02 12.00 17.60
N VAL A 34 23.37 10.85 17.55
CA VAL A 34 23.87 9.55 17.98
C VAL A 34 23.68 8.50 16.89
N LYS A 35 24.49 7.46 16.96
CA LYS A 35 24.35 6.23 16.18
C LYS A 35 23.29 5.31 16.79
N SER A 36 22.96 4.23 16.08
CA SER A 36 21.99 3.22 16.55
C SER A 36 22.39 2.52 17.86
N ASP A 37 23.68 2.45 18.17
CA ASP A 37 24.19 1.91 19.44
C ASP A 37 24.21 2.93 20.59
N GLY A 38 23.72 4.16 20.34
CA GLY A 38 23.67 5.26 21.30
C GLY A 38 24.97 6.06 21.44
N THR A 39 26.04 5.67 20.76
CA THR A 39 27.30 6.44 20.80
C THR A 39 27.17 7.74 20.00
N SER A 40 27.90 8.79 20.42
CA SER A 40 27.84 10.09 19.76
C SER A 40 28.35 10.04 18.31
N TYR A 41 27.69 10.79 17.44
CA TYR A 41 28.08 10.94 16.04
C TYR A 41 28.61 12.35 15.76
N SER A 42 29.77 12.44 15.12
CA SER A 42 30.38 13.68 14.65
C SER A 42 30.56 13.64 13.14
N GLY A 43 29.87 14.49 12.39
CA GLY A 43 29.99 14.55 10.94
C GLY A 43 28.79 15.17 10.26
N GLN A 44 28.74 15.02 8.95
CA GLN A 44 27.57 15.39 8.15
C GLN A 44 26.41 14.45 8.43
N VAL A 45 25.21 15.00 8.55
CA VAL A 45 23.95 14.26 8.70
C VAL A 45 23.07 14.59 7.52
N ASN A 46 22.67 13.56 6.78
CA ASN A 46 21.67 13.66 5.72
C ASN A 46 20.28 13.43 6.34
N MET A 47 19.35 14.33 6.05
CA MET A 47 18.00 14.31 6.61
C MET A 47 16.95 14.17 5.49
N SER A 48 16.03 13.24 5.68
CA SER A 48 14.76 13.16 4.94
C SER A 48 13.65 13.66 5.87
N VAL A 49 13.13 14.86 5.58
CA VAL A 49 12.07 15.49 6.36
C VAL A 49 10.85 15.65 5.47
N VAL A 50 9.73 15.04 5.87
CA VAL A 50 8.48 15.03 5.11
C VAL A 50 7.35 15.47 6.00
N TYR A 51 6.55 16.41 5.51
CA TYR A 51 5.27 16.76 6.11
C TYR A 51 4.16 15.92 5.50
N MET A 52 3.29 15.33 6.32
CA MET A 52 2.05 14.70 5.84
C MET A 52 0.89 15.59 6.23
N ASP A 53 0.14 16.04 5.23
CA ASP A 53 -1.04 16.89 5.40
C ASP A 53 -2.25 16.03 5.78
N PRO A 54 -2.85 16.22 6.97
CA PRO A 54 -4.00 15.44 7.41
C PRO A 54 -5.28 15.73 6.62
N THR A 55 -5.27 16.73 5.73
CA THR A 55 -6.40 17.05 4.84
C THR A 55 -6.31 16.35 3.49
N ASP A 56 -5.17 15.72 3.15
CA ASP A 56 -5.00 14.98 1.90
C ASP A 56 -5.99 13.81 1.81
N VAL A 57 -6.57 13.59 0.63
CA VAL A 57 -7.53 12.50 0.39
C VAL A 57 -6.92 11.11 0.62
N LYS A 58 -5.61 10.97 0.49
CA LYS A 58 -4.86 9.74 0.72
C LYS A 58 -4.17 9.69 2.08
N PHE A 59 -4.46 10.61 2.98
CA PHE A 59 -3.77 10.70 4.28
C PHE A 59 -3.70 9.35 4.99
N SER A 60 -4.84 8.67 5.17
CA SER A 60 -4.91 7.35 5.82
C SER A 60 -4.16 6.22 5.11
N GLU A 61 -3.89 6.36 3.79
CA GLU A 61 -3.11 5.39 3.02
C GLU A 61 -1.60 5.62 3.16
N THR A 62 -1.19 6.83 3.55
CA THR A 62 0.21 7.26 3.59
C THR A 62 0.78 7.35 5.00
N VAL A 63 -0.08 7.55 5.99
CA VAL A 63 0.28 7.61 7.41
C VAL A 63 0.51 6.22 8.00
N ALA A 64 1.47 6.12 8.93
CA ALA A 64 1.69 4.90 9.68
C ALA A 64 0.48 4.59 10.59
N GLY A 65 0.04 3.32 10.60
CA GLY A 65 -1.16 2.90 11.33
C GLY A 65 -2.39 3.71 10.91
N GLY A 66 -2.75 3.72 9.62
CA GLY A 66 -3.82 4.52 9.02
C GLY A 66 -5.24 4.42 9.62
N ASP A 67 -5.41 3.63 10.68
CA ASP A 67 -6.56 3.67 11.57
C ASP A 67 -6.45 4.69 12.72
N MET A 68 -5.28 5.33 12.85
CA MET A 68 -4.95 6.34 13.84
C MET A 68 -5.13 5.85 15.28
N MET A 69 -5.00 4.55 15.51
CA MET A 69 -5.10 3.95 16.83
C MET A 69 -3.88 4.26 17.68
N ALA A 70 -4.12 4.63 18.94
CA ALA A 70 -3.09 5.09 19.85
C ALA A 70 -3.25 4.53 21.27
N ARG A 71 -2.14 4.53 21.99
CA ARG A 71 -2.06 4.20 23.41
C ARG A 71 -1.47 5.39 24.15
N ARG A 72 -2.25 5.91 25.10
CA ARG A 72 -1.88 7.03 25.96
C ARG A 72 -0.79 6.65 26.96
N SER A 73 -0.17 7.66 27.56
CA SER A 73 0.85 7.47 28.61
C SER A 73 0.30 6.78 29.88
N ASP A 74 -1.00 6.92 30.16
CA ASP A 74 -1.72 6.23 31.25
C ASP A 74 -2.21 4.82 30.86
N SER A 75 -1.79 4.31 29.70
CA SER A 75 -2.19 3.03 29.12
C SER A 75 -3.65 2.91 28.62
N SER A 76 -4.41 4.01 28.58
CA SER A 76 -5.74 4.03 27.94
C SER A 76 -5.65 4.08 26.41
N ASP A 77 -6.63 3.51 25.72
CA ASP A 77 -6.72 3.56 24.25
C ASP A 77 -7.34 4.88 23.77
N ALA A 78 -6.85 5.37 22.65
CA ALA A 78 -7.35 6.56 21.97
C ALA A 78 -7.37 6.37 20.45
N VAL A 79 -8.18 7.18 19.77
CA VAL A 79 -8.10 7.40 18.33
C VAL A 79 -7.64 8.84 18.13
N LEU A 80 -6.72 9.03 17.20
CA LEU A 80 -6.13 10.34 16.98
C LEU A 80 -6.85 11.11 15.88
N PHE A 81 -6.97 12.42 16.10
CA PHE A 81 -7.31 13.40 15.06
C PHE A 81 -6.13 14.34 14.87
N SER A 82 -5.56 14.34 13.67
CA SER A 82 -4.29 14.98 13.37
C SER A 82 -4.39 16.41 12.90
N TYR A 83 -3.44 17.21 13.38
CA TYR A 83 -3.20 18.58 12.91
C TYR A 83 -1.88 18.72 12.14
N GLY A 84 -1.17 17.61 11.90
CA GLY A 84 0.03 17.56 11.07
C GLY A 84 1.08 16.59 11.57
N ILE A 85 1.70 15.89 10.62
CA ILE A 85 2.78 14.92 10.88
C ILE A 85 4.09 15.42 10.29
N LEU A 86 5.17 15.24 11.05
CA LEU A 86 6.53 15.32 10.55
C LEU A 86 7.21 13.97 10.64
N LYS A 87 7.57 13.41 9.49
CA LYS A 87 8.43 12.24 9.37
C LYS A 87 9.87 12.69 9.20
N VAL A 88 10.75 12.22 10.08
CA VAL A 88 12.16 12.57 10.08
C VAL A 88 13.00 11.30 10.07
N GLU A 89 13.84 11.16 9.06
CA GLU A 89 14.87 10.13 9.03
C GLU A 89 16.25 10.77 8.87
N MET A 90 17.22 10.28 9.62
CA MET A 90 18.60 10.78 9.59
C MET A 90 19.57 9.65 9.28
N GLU A 91 20.60 9.96 8.49
CA GLU A 91 21.68 9.02 8.18
C GLU A 91 23.01 9.74 7.92
N SER A 92 24.12 9.02 8.06
CA SER A 92 25.42 9.50 7.61
C SER A 92 25.53 9.44 6.08
N PRO A 93 26.54 10.09 5.46
CA PRO A 93 26.80 9.94 4.03
C PRO A 93 27.06 8.50 3.58
N SER A 94 27.46 7.60 4.49
CA SER A 94 27.66 6.18 4.21
C SER A 94 26.40 5.34 4.42
N GLY A 95 25.25 5.95 4.73
CA GLY A 95 23.97 5.26 4.96
C GLY A 95 23.80 4.66 6.36
N GLU A 96 24.68 4.99 7.32
CA GLU A 96 24.51 4.58 8.72
C GLU A 96 23.31 5.32 9.31
N LYS A 97 22.34 4.62 9.91
CA LYS A 97 21.18 5.25 10.54
C LYS A 97 21.62 6.08 11.76
N LEU A 98 21.11 7.31 11.84
CA LEU A 98 21.38 8.24 12.93
C LEU A 98 20.07 8.62 13.64
N ASN A 99 20.19 9.05 14.88
CA ASN A 99 19.08 9.61 15.67
C ASN A 99 19.61 10.75 16.57
N VAL A 100 18.78 11.30 17.44
CA VAL A 100 19.17 12.26 18.47
C VAL A 100 19.13 11.63 19.86
N THR A 101 19.93 12.17 20.77
CA THR A 101 19.95 11.77 22.18
C THR A 101 18.84 12.46 22.96
N GLY A 102 18.17 11.73 23.85
CA GLY A 102 17.15 12.30 24.74
C GLY A 102 17.68 13.34 25.74
N GLY A 103 18.99 13.43 25.95
CA GLY A 103 19.60 14.47 26.79
C GLY A 103 19.65 15.86 26.15
N LYS A 104 19.41 15.96 24.83
CA LYS A 104 19.41 17.21 24.05
C LYS A 104 18.25 17.20 23.06
N PRO A 105 17.03 17.47 23.53
CA PRO A 105 15.84 17.33 22.70
C PRO A 105 15.88 18.26 21.49
N SER A 106 15.34 17.78 20.38
CA SER A 106 15.18 18.55 19.14
C SER A 106 13.84 19.28 19.16
N THR A 107 13.76 20.45 18.52
CA THR A 107 12.50 21.17 18.37
C THR A 107 11.83 20.79 17.06
N ILE A 108 10.54 20.47 17.11
CA ILE A 108 9.70 20.30 15.93
C ILE A 108 8.69 21.43 15.87
N THR A 109 8.52 21.99 14.68
CA THR A 109 7.50 22.99 14.36
C THR A 109 6.66 22.45 13.22
N THR A 110 5.38 22.23 13.45
CA THR A 110 4.46 21.63 12.48
C THR A 110 3.40 22.64 12.08
N THR A 111 3.27 22.91 10.80
CA THR A 111 2.21 23.77 10.26
C THR A 111 0.86 23.06 10.32
N ILE A 112 -0.15 23.79 10.81
CA ILE A 112 -1.55 23.35 10.87
C ILE A 112 -2.22 23.75 9.56
N PRO A 113 -2.88 22.81 8.83
CA PRO A 113 -3.65 23.15 7.64
C PRO A 113 -4.69 24.23 7.93
N ALA A 114 -4.88 25.16 6.99
CA ALA A 114 -5.71 26.36 7.20
C ALA A 114 -7.13 26.04 7.67
N SER A 115 -7.74 24.96 7.15
CA SER A 115 -9.08 24.48 7.53
C SER A 115 -9.18 23.96 8.96
N LEU A 116 -8.05 23.60 9.60
CA LEU A 116 -8.00 23.04 10.94
C LEU A 116 -7.52 24.06 11.99
N VAL A 117 -7.00 25.23 11.58
CA VAL A 117 -6.45 26.23 12.51
C VAL A 117 -7.50 26.70 13.52
N ALA A 118 -8.76 26.84 13.12
CA ALA A 118 -9.81 27.36 14.02
C ALA A 118 -10.15 26.37 15.15
N SER A 119 -10.18 25.06 14.86
CA SER A 119 -10.50 24.00 15.83
C SER A 119 -9.29 23.48 16.61
N ALA A 120 -8.06 23.78 16.14
CA ALA A 120 -6.82 23.34 16.76
C ALA A 120 -6.65 23.83 18.22
N PRO A 121 -6.53 22.92 19.22
CA PRO A 121 -6.33 23.25 20.63
C PRO A 121 -5.09 24.11 20.92
N ALA A 122 -5.06 24.84 22.03
CA ALA A 122 -3.90 25.65 22.43
C ALA A 122 -2.66 24.79 22.77
N THR A 123 -2.87 23.62 23.37
CA THR A 123 -1.83 22.62 23.67
C THR A 123 -2.30 21.25 23.21
N ILE A 124 -1.38 20.43 22.72
CA ILE A 124 -1.69 19.12 22.16
C ILE A 124 -0.61 18.10 22.53
N PRO A 125 -0.94 16.85 22.83
CA PRO A 125 0.06 15.81 23.01
C PRO A 125 0.82 15.54 21.71
N LEU A 126 2.08 15.16 21.84
CA LEU A 126 2.88 14.66 20.74
C LEU A 126 2.84 13.12 20.73
N TRP A 127 2.87 12.55 19.53
CA TRP A 127 2.77 11.11 19.34
C TRP A 127 3.86 10.59 18.42
N TYR A 128 4.46 9.46 18.77
CA TYR A 128 5.35 8.73 17.90
C TYR A 128 4.76 7.37 17.50
N PHE A 129 5.06 6.87 16.30
CA PHE A 129 4.58 5.57 15.86
C PHE A 129 5.50 4.44 16.34
N ASP A 130 4.97 3.48 17.11
CA ASP A 130 5.69 2.29 17.56
C ASP A 130 5.47 1.13 16.59
N GLU A 131 6.45 0.87 15.72
CA GLU A 131 6.40 -0.20 14.72
C GLU A 131 6.26 -1.61 15.31
N ASN A 132 6.64 -1.82 16.58
CA ASN A 132 6.51 -3.15 17.20
C ASN A 132 5.06 -3.48 17.54
N THR A 133 4.29 -2.46 17.92
CA THR A 133 2.88 -2.63 18.31
C THR A 133 1.90 -2.16 17.24
N GLY A 134 2.37 -1.40 16.25
CA GLY A 134 1.55 -0.83 15.19
C GLY A 134 0.65 0.31 15.66
N LEU A 135 1.00 0.95 16.78
CA LEU A 135 0.17 1.95 17.46
C LEU A 135 0.96 3.23 17.71
N TRP A 136 0.26 4.36 17.70
CA TRP A 136 0.81 5.63 18.15
C TRP A 136 0.98 5.65 19.68
N ARG A 137 2.02 6.32 20.17
CA ARG A 137 2.40 6.42 21.59
C ARG A 137 2.57 7.87 21.99
N GLU A 138 1.95 8.24 23.11
CA GLU A 138 2.01 9.59 23.66
C GLU A 138 3.40 9.85 24.28
N GLU A 139 4.11 10.87 23.79
CA GLU A 139 5.34 11.36 24.41
C GLU A 139 5.48 12.86 24.19
N GLY A 140 5.45 13.64 25.27
CA GLY A 140 5.64 15.09 25.20
C GLY A 140 4.39 15.85 24.76
N THR A 141 4.56 17.15 24.55
CA THR A 141 3.46 18.07 24.19
C THR A 141 3.98 19.16 23.25
N ALA A 142 3.06 19.77 22.50
CA ALA A 142 3.31 20.94 21.68
C ALA A 142 2.30 22.04 22.00
N THR A 143 2.74 23.30 21.82
CA THR A 143 1.92 24.49 22.02
C THR A 143 1.66 25.18 20.70
N LYS A 144 0.43 25.63 20.49
CA LYS A 144 0.01 26.36 19.31
C LYS A 144 0.57 27.78 19.33
N GLN A 145 1.25 28.18 18.25
CA GLN A 145 1.78 29.50 18.02
C GLN A 145 1.29 29.98 16.64
N GLY A 146 0.21 30.76 16.64
CA GLY A 146 -0.48 31.14 15.40
C GLY A 146 -1.06 29.93 14.68
N ASN A 147 -0.55 29.61 13.50
CA ASN A 147 -0.95 28.47 12.66
C ASN A 147 0.02 27.28 12.74
N LYS A 148 0.83 27.19 13.79
CA LYS A 148 1.81 26.11 13.97
C LYS A 148 1.73 25.51 15.36
N TYR A 149 2.08 24.24 15.49
CA TYR A 149 2.42 23.62 16.76
C TYR A 149 3.94 23.57 16.93
N VAL A 150 4.43 23.92 18.12
CA VAL A 150 5.86 23.88 18.47
C VAL A 150 6.02 23.02 19.72
N GLY A 151 6.87 21.99 19.62
CA GLY A 151 7.17 21.07 20.71
C GLY A 151 8.57 20.48 20.60
N THR A 152 8.95 19.65 21.56
CA THR A 152 10.29 19.05 21.62
C THR A 152 10.22 17.54 21.66
N VAL A 153 11.16 16.87 20.99
CA VAL A 153 11.21 15.41 20.86
C VAL A 153 12.60 14.86 21.22
N ASN A 154 12.63 13.66 21.81
CA ASN A 154 13.86 13.04 22.31
C ASN A 154 14.49 12.03 21.34
N HIS A 155 13.78 11.68 20.28
CA HIS A 155 14.20 10.78 19.22
C HIS A 155 13.40 11.09 17.95
N PHE A 156 13.83 10.61 16.79
CA PHE A 156 13.10 10.70 15.54
C PHE A 156 12.51 9.37 15.11
N THR A 157 11.24 9.46 14.75
CA THR A 157 10.39 8.51 14.02
C THR A 157 9.39 9.37 13.23
N ASP A 158 8.15 8.91 13.07
CA ASP A 158 7.04 9.76 12.63
C ASP A 158 6.45 10.46 13.86
N TRP A 159 6.42 11.80 13.85
CA TRP A 159 5.90 12.60 14.95
C TRP A 159 4.63 13.34 14.57
N ASN A 160 3.61 13.18 15.41
CA ASN A 160 2.27 13.66 15.15
C ASN A 160 1.79 14.65 16.21
N ASN A 161 0.99 15.63 15.80
CA ASN A 161 0.42 16.68 16.65
C ASN A 161 -1.09 16.47 16.73
N ASP A 162 -1.53 15.61 17.65
CA ASP A 162 -2.86 14.99 17.56
C ASP A 162 -3.69 15.15 18.81
N TYR A 163 -4.97 15.40 18.57
CA TYR A 163 -5.99 15.39 19.60
C TYR A 163 -6.37 13.93 19.89
N PRO A 164 -6.24 13.46 21.14
CA PRO A 164 -6.64 12.11 21.52
C PRO A 164 -8.12 12.05 21.90
N GLY A 165 -8.95 11.51 21.02
CA GLY A 165 -10.34 11.18 21.34
C GLY A 165 -10.47 9.77 21.91
N TYR A 166 -11.43 9.57 22.82
CA TYR A 166 -11.91 8.21 23.13
C TYR A 166 -12.53 7.56 21.90
N LEU A 167 -12.56 6.22 21.90
CA LEU A 167 -13.19 5.43 20.85
C LEU A 167 -14.72 5.63 20.87
N THR A 168 -15.27 6.03 19.73
CA THR A 168 -16.70 5.99 19.41
C THR A 168 -16.87 5.49 17.97
N ARG A 169 -18.09 5.31 17.49
CA ARG A 169 -18.36 4.64 16.22
C ARG A 169 -19.38 5.40 15.38
N VAL A 170 -19.11 5.46 14.08
CA VAL A 170 -20.09 5.83 13.06
C VAL A 170 -20.50 4.61 12.27
N GLU A 171 -21.76 4.57 11.87
CA GLU A 171 -22.34 3.55 11.01
C GLU A 171 -23.10 4.23 9.88
N GLY A 172 -22.97 3.72 8.67
CA GLY A 172 -23.71 4.28 7.55
C GLY A 172 -23.89 3.28 6.44
N LYS A 173 -24.60 3.73 5.40
CA LYS A 173 -24.93 2.93 4.24
C LYS A 173 -24.82 3.76 2.96
N VAL A 174 -24.27 3.16 1.92
CA VAL A 174 -24.17 3.73 0.58
C VAL A 174 -25.04 2.94 -0.39
N VAL A 175 -25.88 3.65 -1.12
CA VAL A 175 -26.76 3.10 -2.16
C VAL A 175 -26.63 3.89 -3.46
N ASP A 176 -26.97 3.25 -4.57
CA ASP A 176 -27.13 3.93 -5.85
C ASP A 176 -28.41 4.76 -5.90
N CYS A 177 -28.64 5.47 -7.01
CA CYS A 177 -29.80 6.33 -7.17
C CYS A 177 -31.16 5.59 -7.16
N GLN A 178 -31.16 4.26 -7.27
CA GLN A 178 -32.35 3.40 -7.19
C GLN A 178 -32.51 2.76 -5.80
N GLY A 179 -31.64 3.09 -4.85
CA GLY A 179 -31.63 2.51 -3.51
C GLY A 179 -30.94 1.15 -3.42
N THR A 180 -30.27 0.69 -4.49
CA THR A 180 -29.51 -0.58 -4.46
C THR A 180 -28.22 -0.38 -3.68
N PRO A 181 -27.90 -1.25 -2.71
CA PRO A 181 -26.61 -1.17 -2.02
C PRO A 181 -25.41 -1.31 -2.94
N ILE A 182 -24.35 -0.53 -2.68
CA ILE A 182 -23.11 -0.60 -3.44
C ILE A 182 -21.98 -1.14 -2.54
N PRO A 183 -21.44 -2.33 -2.84
CA PRO A 183 -20.28 -2.85 -2.13
C PRO A 183 -18.97 -2.23 -2.59
N GLY A 184 -17.96 -2.23 -1.71
CA GLY A 184 -16.59 -1.82 -2.04
C GLY A 184 -16.39 -0.31 -2.21
N VAL A 185 -17.35 0.52 -1.82
CA VAL A 185 -17.21 1.99 -1.81
C VAL A 185 -16.24 2.38 -0.70
N VAL A 186 -15.18 3.10 -1.05
CA VAL A 186 -14.26 3.74 -0.11
C VAL A 186 -14.90 5.04 0.39
N VAL A 187 -15.36 5.03 1.63
CA VAL A 187 -15.97 6.17 2.31
C VAL A 187 -14.88 6.88 3.14
N LYS A 188 -14.63 8.15 2.85
CA LYS A 188 -13.78 9.01 3.70
C LYS A 188 -14.54 9.32 4.98
N VAL A 189 -13.96 9.01 6.13
CA VAL A 189 -14.52 9.24 7.47
C VAL A 189 -13.53 10.08 8.25
N GLY A 190 -13.70 11.40 8.21
CA GLY A 190 -12.74 12.37 8.71
C GLY A 190 -11.38 12.20 8.04
N GLN A 191 -10.39 11.79 8.82
CA GLN A 191 -9.01 11.53 8.37
C GLN A 191 -8.71 10.05 8.13
N THR A 192 -9.75 9.20 8.17
CA THR A 192 -9.64 7.77 7.93
C THR A 192 -10.58 7.34 6.79
N ILE A 193 -10.60 6.04 6.48
CA ILE A 193 -11.50 5.47 5.48
C ILE A 193 -12.25 4.26 6.02
N ALA A 194 -13.44 4.00 5.49
CA ALA A 194 -14.16 2.74 5.62
C ALA A 194 -14.50 2.17 4.24
N VAL A 195 -14.74 0.87 4.14
CA VAL A 195 -15.14 0.23 2.88
C VAL A 195 -16.50 -0.44 3.10
N THR A 196 -17.43 -0.25 2.18
CA THR A 196 -18.77 -0.84 2.29
C THR A 196 -18.76 -2.35 2.06
N ASP A 197 -19.56 -3.06 2.86
CA ASP A 197 -19.82 -4.49 2.72
C ASP A 197 -20.77 -4.82 1.54
N GLU A 198 -21.10 -6.10 1.36
CA GLU A 198 -22.03 -6.59 0.32
C GLU A 198 -23.43 -5.96 0.38
N ALA A 199 -23.86 -5.51 1.56
CA ALA A 199 -25.14 -4.85 1.80
C ALA A 199 -25.01 -3.30 1.83
N GLY A 200 -23.87 -2.77 1.39
CA GLY A 200 -23.57 -1.34 1.27
C GLY A 200 -23.31 -0.65 2.60
N ASN A 201 -23.21 -1.39 3.71
CA ASN A 201 -23.01 -0.81 5.04
C ASN A 201 -21.51 -0.61 5.31
N TYR A 202 -21.17 0.41 6.09
CA TYR A 202 -19.83 0.62 6.60
C TYR A 202 -19.89 0.98 8.08
N VAL A 203 -18.80 0.65 8.78
CA VAL A 203 -18.61 0.95 10.19
C VAL A 203 -17.21 1.48 10.38
N ARG A 204 -17.05 2.53 11.19
CA ARG A 204 -15.72 3.08 11.49
C ARG A 204 -15.63 3.58 12.92
N THR A 205 -14.52 3.22 13.59
CA THR A 205 -14.15 3.83 14.87
C THR A 205 -13.58 5.22 14.59
N VAL A 206 -14.02 6.22 15.36
CA VAL A 206 -13.63 7.62 15.22
C VAL A 206 -13.34 8.23 16.59
N PRO A 207 -12.59 9.35 16.67
CA PRO A 207 -12.36 10.06 17.91
C PRO A 207 -13.60 10.84 18.37
N THR A 208 -13.84 10.83 19.68
CA THR A 208 -14.77 11.77 20.34
C THR A 208 -14.24 13.20 20.35
N GLY A 209 -15.11 14.19 20.57
CA GLY A 209 -14.70 15.57 20.88
C GLY A 209 -14.20 16.42 19.70
N VAL A 210 -14.24 15.90 18.47
CA VAL A 210 -13.89 16.63 17.23
C VAL A 210 -14.98 16.49 16.19
N GLU A 211 -15.22 17.57 15.44
CA GLU A 211 -16.09 17.57 14.27
C GLU A 211 -15.32 17.10 13.03
N PHE A 212 -16.00 16.40 12.12
CA PHE A 212 -15.40 15.94 10.87
C PHE A 212 -16.47 15.68 9.81
N GLU A 213 -16.04 15.53 8.56
CA GLU A 213 -16.92 15.19 7.45
C GLU A 213 -16.84 13.71 7.06
N ILE A 214 -17.95 13.20 6.52
CA ILE A 214 -18.00 11.91 5.84
C ILE A 214 -18.41 12.13 4.38
N SER A 215 -17.67 11.56 3.44
CA SER A 215 -17.92 11.71 2.01
C SER A 215 -17.48 10.48 1.21
N VAL A 216 -18.03 10.34 0.01
CA VAL A 216 -17.50 9.46 -1.05
C VAL A 216 -16.73 10.34 -2.02
N GLU A 217 -15.44 10.05 -2.20
CA GLU A 217 -14.54 10.84 -3.04
C GLU A 217 -14.34 10.18 -4.42
N ALA A 218 -14.50 10.98 -5.48
CA ALA A 218 -14.44 10.50 -6.88
C ALA A 218 -13.11 9.82 -7.22
N THR A 219 -12.02 10.28 -6.63
CA THR A 219 -10.65 9.79 -6.88
C THR A 219 -10.40 8.37 -6.37
N GLN A 220 -11.19 7.90 -5.41
CA GLN A 220 -11.09 6.56 -4.81
C GLN A 220 -12.26 5.63 -5.20
N ASN A 221 -13.27 6.16 -5.88
CA ASN A 221 -14.55 5.47 -6.11
C ASN A 221 -14.98 5.48 -7.58
N PHE A 222 -14.05 5.24 -8.51
CA PHE A 222 -14.39 5.09 -9.94
C PHE A 222 -15.13 6.31 -10.54
N GLY A 223 -14.90 7.51 -9.99
CA GLY A 223 -15.58 8.75 -10.38
C GLY A 223 -16.87 9.06 -9.61
N MET A 224 -17.34 8.15 -8.75
CA MET A 224 -18.52 8.37 -7.90
C MET A 224 -18.19 9.29 -6.74
N SER A 225 -19.09 10.23 -6.43
CA SER A 225 -18.93 11.12 -5.28
C SER A 225 -20.26 11.43 -4.60
N SER A 226 -20.18 11.85 -3.34
CA SER A 226 -21.31 12.36 -2.56
C SER A 226 -21.05 13.80 -2.12
N THR A 227 -22.11 14.51 -1.75
CA THR A 227 -21.96 15.71 -0.93
C THR A 227 -21.41 15.29 0.45
N PRO A 228 -20.41 16.01 1.00
CA PRO A 228 -19.94 15.76 2.36
C PRO A 228 -21.05 15.95 3.39
N VAL A 229 -21.09 15.06 4.38
CA VAL A 229 -21.98 15.14 5.54
C VAL A 229 -21.17 15.53 6.75
N GLN A 230 -21.55 16.63 7.40
CA GLN A 230 -20.94 17.11 8.64
C GLN A 230 -21.39 16.26 9.83
N ILE A 231 -20.42 15.78 10.61
CA ILE A 231 -20.63 15.00 11.82
C ILE A 231 -20.20 15.86 13.03
N PRO A 232 -21.11 16.07 14.01
CA PRO A 232 -20.78 16.86 15.19
C PRO A 232 -19.78 16.13 16.09
N ALA A 233 -19.18 16.86 17.03
CA ALA A 233 -18.31 16.27 18.04
C ALA A 233 -19.07 15.20 18.85
N LEU A 234 -18.65 13.95 18.71
CA LEU A 234 -19.30 12.79 19.33
C LEU A 234 -18.84 12.59 20.78
N THR A 235 -19.68 11.93 21.57
CA THR A 235 -19.38 11.56 22.97
C THR A 235 -18.96 10.10 23.10
N GLN A 236 -18.25 9.75 24.18
CA GLN A 236 -17.79 8.39 24.43
C GLN A 236 -18.95 7.37 24.44
N ASN A 237 -18.72 6.18 23.87
CA ASN A 237 -19.71 5.10 23.72
C ASN A 237 -20.93 5.42 22.85
N GLN A 238 -20.96 6.56 22.16
CA GLN A 238 -21.99 6.85 21.18
C GLN A 238 -21.83 5.93 19.96
N VAL A 239 -22.95 5.55 19.35
CA VAL A 239 -22.99 5.01 17.98
C VAL A 239 -23.78 6.01 17.16
N TYR A 240 -23.11 6.71 16.25
CA TYR A 240 -23.75 7.70 15.40
C TYR A 240 -24.20 7.07 14.08
N GLN A 241 -25.49 7.17 13.78
CA GLN A 241 -26.07 6.72 12.52
C GLN A 241 -25.93 7.85 11.48
N VAL A 242 -25.06 7.64 10.50
CA VAL A 242 -24.86 8.56 9.39
C VAL A 242 -26.09 8.52 8.49
N PRO A 243 -26.61 9.67 8.04
CA PRO A 243 -27.67 9.70 7.03
C PRO A 243 -27.35 8.84 5.82
N LEU A 244 -28.39 8.22 5.23
CA LEU A 244 -28.24 7.38 4.04
C LEU A 244 -27.54 8.15 2.92
N CYS A 245 -26.42 7.62 2.45
CA CYS A 245 -25.69 8.19 1.32
C CYS A 245 -26.24 7.60 0.03
N GLN A 246 -27.13 8.34 -0.63
CA GLN A 246 -27.65 7.99 -1.95
C GLN A 246 -26.85 8.71 -3.03
N LEU A 247 -26.08 7.94 -3.81
CA LEU A 247 -25.28 8.49 -4.91
C LEU A 247 -26.15 8.81 -6.13
N ALA A 248 -25.65 9.71 -6.98
CA ALA A 248 -26.24 9.96 -8.29
C ALA A 248 -26.24 8.68 -9.15
N CYS A 249 -27.04 8.64 -10.22
CA CYS A 249 -26.97 7.51 -11.13
C CYS A 249 -25.64 7.53 -11.86
N PHE A 250 -24.95 6.39 -11.87
CA PHE A 250 -23.69 6.19 -12.59
C PHE A 250 -23.82 5.07 -13.63
N PRO A 251 -23.11 5.16 -14.76
CA PRO A 251 -23.01 4.03 -15.66
C PRO A 251 -22.25 2.90 -14.99
N TYR A 252 -22.63 1.68 -15.33
CA TYR A 252 -21.95 0.49 -14.84
C TYR A 252 -21.83 -0.55 -15.94
N ILE A 253 -20.82 -1.40 -15.80
CA ILE A 253 -20.51 -2.47 -16.74
C ILE A 253 -20.78 -3.79 -16.04
N THR A 254 -21.44 -4.69 -16.75
CA THR A 254 -21.67 -6.07 -16.29
C THR A 254 -21.06 -7.06 -17.26
N GLY A 255 -20.77 -8.26 -16.77
CA GLY A 255 -20.32 -9.37 -17.59
C GLY A 255 -19.96 -10.59 -16.76
N THR A 256 -19.62 -11.67 -17.45
CA THR A 256 -19.15 -12.93 -16.84
C THR A 256 -17.86 -13.39 -17.50
N PHE A 257 -16.83 -13.66 -16.72
CA PHE A 257 -15.60 -14.28 -17.22
C PHE A 257 -15.77 -15.80 -17.33
N LYS A 258 -15.43 -16.36 -18.49
CA LYS A 258 -15.53 -17.79 -18.78
C LYS A 258 -14.26 -18.36 -19.36
N ASP A 259 -14.02 -19.65 -19.09
CA ASP A 259 -13.05 -20.44 -19.82
C ASP A 259 -13.59 -20.80 -21.23
N CYS A 260 -12.74 -21.45 -22.04
CA CYS A 260 -13.12 -21.87 -23.39
C CYS A 260 -14.11 -23.04 -23.43
N SER A 261 -14.27 -23.74 -22.30
CA SER A 261 -15.28 -24.79 -22.12
C SER A 261 -16.64 -24.22 -21.69
N GLY A 262 -16.72 -22.90 -21.42
CA GLY A 262 -17.94 -22.20 -21.03
C GLY A 262 -18.21 -22.18 -19.52
N ASN A 263 -17.28 -22.68 -18.69
CA ASN A 263 -17.36 -22.59 -17.23
C ASN A 263 -16.95 -21.20 -16.76
N ASN A 264 -17.52 -20.76 -15.64
CA ASN A 264 -17.12 -19.50 -15.02
C ASN A 264 -15.70 -19.61 -14.46
N ILE A 265 -14.92 -18.55 -14.61
CA ILE A 265 -13.58 -18.45 -14.05
C ILE A 265 -13.47 -17.28 -13.08
N TYR A 266 -12.73 -17.49 -11.99
CA TYR A 266 -12.61 -16.57 -10.86
C TYR A 266 -11.25 -15.90 -10.86
N GLY A 267 -11.17 -14.69 -10.33
CA GLY A 267 -9.94 -13.92 -10.35
C GLY A 267 -10.15 -12.46 -9.98
N THR A 268 -9.23 -11.61 -10.41
CA THR A 268 -9.26 -10.18 -10.14
C THR A 268 -9.44 -9.38 -11.42
N LEU A 269 -10.41 -8.48 -11.43
CA LEU A 269 -10.62 -7.48 -12.48
C LEU A 269 -9.99 -6.15 -12.05
N SER A 270 -9.07 -5.63 -12.86
CA SER A 270 -8.55 -4.27 -12.76
C SER A 270 -9.18 -3.40 -13.84
N VAL A 271 -9.57 -2.17 -13.49
CA VAL A 271 -10.19 -1.23 -14.43
C VAL A 271 -9.32 0.02 -14.56
N PHE A 272 -9.04 0.42 -15.80
CA PHE A 272 -8.19 1.57 -16.11
C PHE A 272 -8.91 2.54 -17.04
N TRP A 273 -8.77 3.83 -16.77
CA TRP A 273 -8.99 4.91 -17.74
C TRP A 273 -8.08 6.09 -17.38
N ASP A 274 -7.85 6.99 -18.34
CA ASP A 274 -6.92 8.12 -18.20
C ASP A 274 -5.51 7.69 -17.72
N ASN A 275 -5.05 6.51 -18.16
CA ASN A 275 -3.79 5.88 -17.77
C ASN A 275 -3.62 5.65 -16.25
N ARG A 276 -4.71 5.63 -15.49
CA ARG A 276 -4.69 5.31 -14.05
C ARG A 276 -5.45 4.03 -13.79
N ASN A 277 -4.93 3.22 -12.86
CA ASN A 277 -5.70 2.14 -12.26
C ASN A 277 -6.73 2.78 -11.33
N GLN A 278 -8.01 2.46 -11.56
CA GLN A 278 -9.13 3.02 -10.83
C GLN A 278 -9.57 2.12 -9.69
N GLY A 279 -9.16 0.85 -9.72
CA GLY A 279 -9.40 -0.11 -8.66
C GLY A 279 -9.31 -1.56 -9.13
N ILE A 280 -9.31 -2.46 -8.15
CA ILE A 280 -9.21 -3.91 -8.34
C ILE A 280 -10.38 -4.56 -7.62
N MET A 281 -11.12 -5.44 -8.29
CA MET A 281 -12.22 -6.19 -7.71
C MET A 281 -12.00 -7.69 -7.88
N PRO A 282 -12.07 -8.49 -6.81
CA PRO A 282 -12.15 -9.93 -6.94
C PRO A 282 -13.56 -10.33 -7.42
N THR A 283 -13.64 -11.41 -8.20
CA THR A 283 -14.91 -12.08 -8.52
C THR A 283 -14.83 -13.55 -8.14
N GLN A 284 -15.75 -13.97 -7.26
CA GLN A 284 -15.86 -15.36 -6.79
C GLN A 284 -16.89 -16.18 -7.57
N THR A 285 -17.75 -15.52 -8.36
CA THR A 285 -18.77 -16.17 -9.18
C THR A 285 -18.44 -16.16 -10.67
N GLY A 286 -17.39 -15.41 -11.05
CA GLY A 286 -17.00 -15.10 -12.42
C GLY A 286 -17.78 -13.93 -13.02
N GLY A 287 -18.92 -13.57 -12.42
CA GLY A 287 -19.67 -12.36 -12.76
C GLY A 287 -19.06 -11.11 -12.13
N PHE A 288 -19.23 -9.97 -12.79
CA PHE A 288 -18.87 -8.67 -12.23
C PHE A 288 -19.94 -7.62 -12.54
N ARG A 289 -20.04 -6.64 -11.65
CA ARG A 289 -20.74 -5.37 -11.83
C ARG A 289 -19.82 -4.27 -11.33
N VAL A 290 -19.45 -3.34 -12.20
CA VAL A 290 -18.52 -2.25 -11.87
C VAL A 290 -19.05 -0.90 -12.32
N TYR A 291 -19.12 0.06 -11.41
CA TYR A 291 -19.40 1.45 -11.76
C TYR A 291 -18.19 2.09 -12.44
N VAL A 292 -18.44 2.92 -13.45
CA VAL A 292 -17.39 3.55 -14.25
C VAL A 292 -17.69 5.01 -14.48
N ALA A 293 -16.65 5.81 -14.75
CA ALA A 293 -16.85 7.18 -15.19
C ALA A 293 -17.51 7.23 -16.58
N PRO A 294 -18.43 8.17 -16.84
CA PRO A 294 -19.10 8.28 -18.13
C PRO A 294 -18.14 8.74 -19.24
N ASN A 295 -18.38 8.29 -20.47
CA ASN A 295 -17.63 8.69 -21.68
C ASN A 295 -16.10 8.49 -21.61
N LYS A 296 -15.64 7.40 -20.99
CA LYS A 296 -14.23 7.03 -20.93
C LYS A 296 -13.94 5.81 -21.79
N GLN A 297 -12.74 5.77 -22.37
CA GLN A 297 -12.18 4.53 -22.88
C GLN A 297 -11.62 3.75 -21.69
N ALA A 298 -12.33 2.71 -21.26
CA ALA A 298 -11.95 1.87 -20.12
C ALA A 298 -11.28 0.58 -20.60
N ARG A 299 -10.11 0.26 -20.04
CA ARG A 299 -9.46 -1.05 -20.20
C ARG A 299 -9.84 -1.92 -19.00
N LEU A 300 -10.44 -3.07 -19.28
CA LEU A 300 -10.79 -4.11 -18.33
C LEU A 300 -9.74 -5.22 -18.45
N LYS A 301 -8.93 -5.39 -17.41
CA LYS A 301 -7.92 -6.45 -17.34
C LYS A 301 -8.29 -7.42 -16.23
N PHE A 302 -8.80 -8.58 -16.62
CA PHE A 302 -9.07 -9.68 -15.72
C PHE A 302 -7.94 -10.70 -15.75
N THR A 303 -7.48 -11.11 -14.57
CA THR A 303 -6.54 -12.21 -14.39
C THR A 303 -7.21 -13.27 -13.53
N SER A 304 -7.44 -14.46 -14.08
CA SER A 304 -7.99 -15.58 -13.32
C SER A 304 -6.97 -16.12 -12.31
N TYR A 305 -7.44 -16.80 -11.27
CA TYR A 305 -6.57 -17.54 -10.34
C TYR A 305 -5.89 -18.77 -10.96
N SER A 306 -6.23 -19.09 -12.22
CA SER A 306 -5.54 -20.10 -13.03
C SER A 306 -4.55 -19.48 -14.03
N GLY A 307 -4.38 -18.15 -14.01
CA GLY A 307 -3.45 -17.41 -14.87
C GLY A 307 -4.01 -17.01 -16.24
N THR A 308 -5.31 -17.21 -16.51
CA THR A 308 -5.95 -16.73 -17.74
C THR A 308 -6.07 -15.22 -17.70
N VAL A 309 -5.62 -14.54 -18.76
CA VAL A 309 -5.78 -13.08 -18.89
C VAL A 309 -6.82 -12.76 -19.96
N ILE A 310 -7.79 -11.93 -19.57
CA ILE A 310 -8.77 -11.33 -20.47
C ILE A 310 -8.53 -9.82 -20.41
N ASP A 311 -8.13 -9.25 -21.52
CA ASP A 311 -7.81 -7.83 -21.65
C ASP A 311 -8.70 -7.23 -22.74
N THR A 312 -9.57 -6.31 -22.38
CA THR A 312 -10.57 -5.74 -23.29
C THR A 312 -10.69 -4.25 -23.05
N VAL A 313 -10.76 -3.50 -24.14
CA VAL A 313 -11.03 -2.06 -24.09
C VAL A 313 -12.47 -1.83 -24.51
N VAL A 314 -13.19 -1.06 -23.72
CA VAL A 314 -14.60 -0.71 -23.96
C VAL A 314 -14.80 0.80 -23.82
N GLN A 315 -15.78 1.33 -24.55
CA GLN A 315 -16.24 2.69 -24.35
C GLN A 315 -17.31 2.67 -23.26
N THR A 316 -17.09 3.37 -22.14
CA THR A 316 -18.10 3.45 -21.07
C THR A 316 -19.29 4.29 -21.53
N PRO A 317 -20.51 3.99 -21.04
CA PRO A 317 -21.70 4.73 -21.43
C PRO A 317 -21.59 6.22 -21.13
N SER A 318 -22.26 7.03 -21.95
CA SER A 318 -22.34 8.48 -21.79
C SER A 318 -23.37 8.93 -20.73
N SER A 319 -24.27 8.02 -20.37
CA SER A 319 -25.39 8.23 -19.47
C SER A 319 -25.47 7.07 -18.46
N PRO A 320 -26.24 7.19 -17.38
CA PRO A 320 -26.31 6.18 -16.30
C PRO A 320 -27.06 4.90 -16.69
N VAL A 321 -26.54 4.19 -17.68
CA VAL A 321 -27.10 2.95 -18.20
C VAL A 321 -26.11 1.80 -18.02
N GLU A 322 -26.65 0.58 -18.05
CA GLU A 322 -25.84 -0.63 -18.07
C GLU A 322 -25.17 -0.83 -19.43
N LEU A 323 -23.88 -1.16 -19.41
CA LEU A 323 -23.19 -1.79 -20.52
C LEU A 323 -22.93 -3.25 -20.19
N ASN A 324 -23.73 -4.15 -20.74
CA ASN A 324 -23.56 -5.58 -20.56
C ASN A 324 -22.62 -6.15 -21.63
N LEU A 325 -21.46 -6.64 -21.20
CA LEU A 325 -20.44 -7.24 -22.08
C LEU A 325 -20.68 -8.73 -22.33
N GLY A 326 -21.68 -9.33 -21.69
CA GLY A 326 -21.98 -10.76 -21.80
C GLY A 326 -20.84 -11.63 -21.28
N ASN A 327 -20.55 -12.71 -22.00
CA ASN A 327 -19.50 -13.66 -21.63
C ASN A 327 -18.15 -13.22 -22.24
N LEU A 328 -17.22 -12.85 -21.37
CA LEU A 328 -15.86 -12.52 -21.73
C LEU A 328 -14.97 -13.77 -21.60
N ARG A 329 -14.20 -14.07 -22.66
CA ARG A 329 -13.28 -15.21 -22.72
C ARG A 329 -12.13 -14.90 -23.68
N ASN A 330 -10.99 -15.53 -23.46
CA ASN A 330 -9.84 -15.45 -24.36
C ASN A 330 -9.45 -16.88 -24.80
N CYS A 331 -9.80 -17.24 -26.04
CA CYS A 331 -9.61 -18.59 -26.60
C CYS A 331 -8.67 -18.63 -27.81
N SER A 332 -8.00 -17.52 -28.10
CA SER A 332 -7.00 -17.43 -29.15
C SER A 332 -5.83 -18.33 -28.80
N GLY A 333 -5.66 -19.42 -29.57
CA GLY A 333 -4.48 -20.29 -29.64
C GLY A 333 -3.66 -20.42 -28.36
N VAL A 334 -3.98 -21.42 -27.54
CA VAL A 334 -3.14 -21.80 -26.40
C VAL A 334 -1.72 -22.11 -26.87
N VAL A 335 -0.75 -21.26 -26.53
CA VAL A 335 0.65 -21.68 -26.33
C VAL A 335 1.15 -21.19 -24.98
N GLN A 336 1.14 -22.14 -24.05
CA GLN A 336 2.14 -22.45 -23.03
C GLN A 336 2.89 -21.30 -22.31
N CYS A 337 2.18 -20.49 -21.53
CA CYS A 337 2.79 -20.00 -20.29
C CYS A 337 2.85 -21.18 -19.30
N GLU A 338 4.05 -21.73 -19.10
CA GLU A 338 4.29 -22.78 -18.11
C GLU A 338 5.18 -22.23 -17.00
N ASN A 339 4.65 -22.23 -15.78
CA ASN A 339 5.43 -22.05 -14.57
C ASN A 339 5.62 -23.42 -13.93
N SER A 340 6.83 -23.96 -13.98
CA SER A 340 7.10 -25.33 -13.52
C SER A 340 8.55 -25.51 -13.14
N PHE A 341 8.85 -26.62 -12.46
CA PHE A 341 10.19 -27.07 -12.18
C PHE A 341 10.21 -28.56 -11.82
N VAL A 342 11.39 -29.17 -11.83
CA VAL A 342 11.64 -30.51 -11.27
C VAL A 342 12.47 -30.36 -10.01
N ILE A 343 12.02 -30.96 -8.90
CA ILE A 343 12.70 -30.91 -7.60
C ILE A 343 13.24 -32.29 -7.19
N THR A 344 14.51 -32.31 -6.78
CA THR A 344 15.22 -33.52 -6.32
C THR A 344 16.03 -33.21 -5.05
N GLY A 345 16.08 -34.12 -4.08
CA GLY A 345 16.70 -33.90 -2.77
C GLY A 345 15.66 -33.67 -1.66
N ALA A 346 16.09 -33.65 -0.40
CA ALA A 346 15.23 -33.51 0.78
C ALA A 346 13.98 -34.43 0.79
N GLY A 347 14.12 -35.66 0.31
CA GLY A 347 13.02 -36.64 0.20
C GLY A 347 12.23 -36.60 -1.12
N TYR A 348 12.50 -35.65 -2.02
CA TYR A 348 11.94 -35.60 -3.37
C TYR A 348 12.84 -36.34 -4.36
N ASN A 349 12.24 -37.14 -5.25
CA ASN A 349 12.94 -37.87 -6.31
C ASN A 349 12.41 -37.42 -7.68
N ASN A 350 13.12 -36.50 -8.35
CA ASN A 350 12.79 -35.96 -9.68
C ASN A 350 11.31 -35.58 -9.81
N LYS A 351 10.76 -34.93 -8.80
CA LYS A 351 9.34 -34.61 -8.75
C LYS A 351 9.07 -33.41 -9.66
N TYR A 352 8.31 -33.63 -10.73
CA TYR A 352 7.79 -32.54 -11.56
C TYR A 352 6.68 -31.79 -10.81
N VAL A 353 6.79 -30.47 -10.79
CA VAL A 353 5.86 -29.53 -10.16
C VAL A 353 5.47 -28.50 -11.21
N ARG A 354 4.17 -28.40 -11.47
CA ARG A 354 3.60 -27.37 -12.33
C ARG A 354 2.68 -26.49 -11.50
N LEU A 355 2.93 -25.20 -11.51
CA LEU A 355 2.12 -24.23 -10.79
C LEU A 355 0.88 -23.92 -11.62
N GLN A 356 -0.29 -24.14 -11.03
CA GLN A 356 -1.54 -23.52 -11.47
C GLN A 356 -1.62 -22.16 -10.78
N SER A 357 -0.93 -21.18 -11.37
CA SER A 357 -0.58 -19.92 -10.71
C SER A 357 -1.80 -19.02 -10.45
N ALA A 358 -2.03 -18.66 -9.19
CA ALA A 358 -2.93 -17.60 -8.76
C ALA A 358 -2.33 -16.20 -9.00
N VAL A 359 -1.00 -16.11 -8.94
CA VAL A 359 -0.22 -14.89 -9.20
C VAL A 359 0.98 -15.26 -10.05
N ALA A 360 1.22 -14.54 -11.14
CA ALA A 360 2.40 -14.68 -12.01
C ALA A 360 2.80 -13.31 -12.57
N ILE A 361 3.62 -12.58 -11.83
CA ILE A 361 3.98 -11.19 -12.11
C ILE A 361 5.48 -10.97 -12.14
N GLY A 362 5.93 -10.01 -12.94
CA GLY A 362 7.29 -9.50 -12.92
C GLY A 362 7.32 -7.99 -12.97
N TYR A 363 8.23 -7.35 -12.26
CA TYR A 363 8.44 -5.89 -12.37
C TYR A 363 9.91 -5.54 -12.17
N TYR A 364 10.30 -4.43 -12.77
CA TYR A 364 11.62 -3.86 -12.62
C TYR A 364 11.62 -2.86 -11.45
N SER A 365 12.49 -3.07 -10.47
CA SER A 365 12.82 -2.08 -9.44
C SER A 365 13.81 -1.09 -10.01
N VAL A 366 13.37 0.16 -10.19
CA VAL A 366 14.23 1.27 -10.62
C VAL A 366 15.30 1.54 -9.57
N LYS A 367 14.91 1.48 -8.30
CA LYS A 367 15.79 1.73 -7.14
C LYS A 367 16.96 0.76 -7.10
N ASP A 368 16.69 -0.52 -7.28
CA ASP A 368 17.69 -1.59 -7.11
C ASP A 368 18.29 -2.07 -8.44
N SER A 369 17.78 -1.56 -9.57
CA SER A 369 18.18 -1.96 -10.92
C SER A 369 18.07 -3.48 -11.19
N VAL A 370 17.03 -4.12 -10.64
CA VAL A 370 16.74 -5.56 -10.81
C VAL A 370 15.31 -5.79 -11.27
N THR A 371 15.06 -6.87 -11.99
CA THR A 371 13.73 -7.43 -12.21
C THR A 371 13.45 -8.53 -11.20
N GLY A 372 12.34 -8.42 -10.48
CA GLY A 372 11.80 -9.49 -9.63
C GLY A 372 10.64 -10.19 -10.32
N LEU A 373 10.60 -11.51 -10.26
CA LEU A 373 9.50 -12.36 -10.71
C LEU A 373 8.91 -13.10 -9.52
N THR A 374 7.59 -13.22 -9.47
CA THR A 374 6.90 -14.07 -8.50
C THR A 374 5.81 -14.87 -9.18
N CYS A 375 5.83 -16.16 -8.88
CA CYS A 375 4.80 -17.10 -9.24
C CYS A 375 4.30 -17.80 -7.97
N ALA A 376 3.01 -17.75 -7.70
CA ALA A 376 2.39 -18.42 -6.56
C ALA A 376 1.11 -19.13 -7.01
N ALA A 377 0.98 -20.40 -6.63
CA ALA A 377 -0.22 -21.22 -6.84
C ALA A 377 -1.14 -21.14 -5.60
N MET A 378 -2.40 -21.54 -5.76
CA MET A 378 -3.38 -21.55 -4.66
C MET A 378 -3.05 -22.58 -3.57
N ASP A 379 -2.17 -23.54 -3.84
CA ASP A 379 -1.81 -24.63 -2.93
C ASP A 379 -0.52 -24.37 -2.13
N THR A 380 -0.16 -23.09 -1.93
CA THR A 380 1.06 -22.58 -1.27
C THR A 380 2.37 -22.84 -2.01
N THR A 381 2.34 -23.50 -3.17
CA THR A 381 3.53 -23.63 -4.02
C THR A 381 3.87 -22.29 -4.65
N SER A 382 5.11 -21.84 -4.52
CA SER A 382 5.56 -20.58 -5.12
C SER A 382 7.04 -20.64 -5.49
N PHE A 383 7.43 -19.77 -6.42
CA PHE A 383 8.82 -19.40 -6.59
C PHE A 383 8.95 -17.90 -6.84
N SER A 384 10.06 -17.33 -6.39
CA SER A 384 10.46 -15.97 -6.70
C SER A 384 11.89 -15.96 -7.20
N LEU A 385 12.14 -15.14 -8.22
CA LEU A 385 13.41 -15.05 -8.95
C LEU A 385 13.79 -13.57 -9.08
N VAL A 386 15.05 -13.21 -8.94
CA VAL A 386 15.50 -11.83 -9.08
C VAL A 386 16.75 -11.76 -9.96
N PHE A 387 16.73 -10.97 -11.04
CA PHE A 387 17.87 -10.80 -11.93
C PHE A 387 18.16 -9.32 -12.26
N PRO A 388 19.42 -8.93 -12.57
CA PRO A 388 19.75 -7.54 -12.82
C PRO A 388 19.20 -7.04 -14.16
N GLY A 389 18.83 -5.77 -14.20
CA GLY A 389 18.37 -5.10 -15.40
C GLY A 389 16.96 -5.52 -15.85
N LYS A 390 16.68 -5.22 -17.12
CA LYS A 390 15.39 -5.41 -17.78
C LYS A 390 15.56 -5.88 -19.23
N THR A 391 16.50 -6.80 -19.42
CA THR A 391 16.90 -7.33 -20.73
C THR A 391 16.87 -8.85 -20.73
N THR A 392 16.82 -9.45 -21.92
CA THR A 392 17.08 -10.87 -22.12
C THR A 392 18.54 -11.22 -21.81
N GLY A 393 18.83 -12.47 -21.49
CA GLY A 393 20.18 -12.96 -21.24
C GLY A 393 20.26 -14.03 -20.16
N SER A 394 21.47 -14.57 -19.99
CA SER A 394 21.79 -15.54 -18.93
C SER A 394 22.47 -14.84 -17.77
N PHE A 395 22.02 -15.16 -16.56
CA PHE A 395 22.51 -14.52 -15.35
C PHE A 395 22.83 -15.57 -14.29
N ALA A 396 24.08 -15.54 -13.81
CA ALA A 396 24.59 -16.42 -12.77
C ALA A 396 24.72 -15.65 -11.43
N TRP A 397 24.30 -16.29 -10.34
CA TRP A 397 24.35 -15.80 -8.94
C TRP A 397 23.34 -14.71 -8.58
N GLN A 398 22.21 -15.15 -8.00
CA GLN A 398 21.01 -14.34 -7.75
C GLN A 398 20.22 -14.82 -6.52
N SER A 399 19.33 -13.98 -6.00
CA SER A 399 18.38 -14.40 -4.99
C SER A 399 17.19 -15.12 -5.64
N GLY A 400 16.89 -16.29 -5.12
CA GLY A 400 15.70 -17.06 -5.48
C GLY A 400 15.15 -17.73 -4.24
N ALA A 401 13.83 -17.85 -4.18
CA ALA A 401 13.16 -18.57 -3.11
C ALA A 401 12.08 -19.47 -3.72
N LEU A 402 11.89 -20.64 -3.14
CA LEU A 402 10.89 -21.60 -3.58
C LEU A 402 10.17 -22.18 -2.37
N THR A 403 8.84 -22.18 -2.43
CA THR A 403 7.99 -22.83 -1.43
C THR A 403 7.26 -23.98 -2.11
N TYR A 404 7.28 -25.17 -1.52
CA TYR A 404 6.53 -26.30 -2.07
C TYR A 404 5.85 -27.08 -0.94
N LYS A 405 4.51 -26.97 -0.91
CA LYS A 405 3.59 -27.38 0.16
C LYS A 405 3.86 -26.68 1.51
N THR A 406 2.81 -26.50 2.31
CA THR A 406 2.86 -25.85 3.62
C THR A 406 4.01 -26.42 4.45
N LEU A 407 5.06 -25.58 4.64
CA LEU A 407 6.11 -25.60 5.68
C LEU A 407 7.58 -25.69 5.22
N ASN A 408 7.92 -25.83 3.93
CA ASN A 408 9.34 -25.80 3.50
C ASN A 408 9.63 -24.70 2.47
N THR A 409 10.31 -23.65 2.94
CA THR A 409 10.86 -22.57 2.10
C THR A 409 12.34 -22.85 1.84
N PHE A 410 12.72 -22.92 0.57
CA PHE A 410 14.08 -23.16 0.13
C PHE A 410 14.65 -21.86 -0.43
N ALA A 411 15.80 -21.43 0.09
CA ALA A 411 16.55 -20.28 -0.42
C ALA A 411 17.64 -20.74 -1.38
N ALA A 412 17.79 -20.05 -2.51
CA ALA A 412 18.81 -20.38 -3.50
C ALA A 412 20.23 -20.25 -2.91
N LYS A 413 21.06 -21.26 -3.13
CA LYS A 413 22.52 -21.25 -2.93
C LYS A 413 23.26 -21.00 -4.22
N THR A 414 22.78 -21.61 -5.30
CA THR A 414 23.17 -21.30 -6.66
C THR A 414 21.92 -21.23 -7.51
N ILE A 415 21.86 -20.28 -8.43
CA ILE A 415 20.79 -20.24 -9.43
C ILE A 415 21.32 -19.60 -10.71
N ASN A 416 20.95 -20.19 -11.83
CA ASN A 416 21.14 -19.66 -13.17
C ASN A 416 19.77 -19.34 -13.74
N ILE A 417 19.55 -18.10 -14.13
CA ILE A 417 18.31 -17.62 -14.73
C ILE A 417 18.62 -17.21 -16.16
N ASN A 418 17.89 -17.79 -17.12
CA ASN A 418 18.01 -17.47 -18.54
C ASN A 418 16.70 -16.86 -19.02
N VAL A 419 16.72 -15.55 -19.31
CA VAL A 419 15.58 -14.79 -19.79
C VAL A 419 15.59 -14.79 -21.30
N THR A 420 14.61 -15.45 -21.91
CA THR A 420 14.47 -15.58 -23.37
C THR A 420 13.60 -14.49 -23.98
N GLU A 421 12.69 -13.92 -23.19
CA GLU A 421 11.79 -12.84 -23.62
C GLU A 421 11.61 -11.82 -22.51
N TYR A 422 11.68 -10.54 -22.85
CA TYR A 422 11.42 -9.43 -21.92
C TYR A 422 10.54 -8.40 -22.63
N GLY A 423 9.22 -8.56 -22.52
CA GLY A 423 8.24 -7.72 -23.20
C GLY A 423 8.10 -6.31 -22.64
N ALA A 424 7.29 -5.50 -23.32
CA ALA A 424 6.81 -4.21 -22.82
C ALA A 424 5.92 -4.40 -21.56
N VAL A 425 5.59 -3.30 -20.88
CA VAL A 425 4.65 -3.35 -19.76
C VAL A 425 3.29 -3.87 -20.25
N GLY A 426 2.78 -4.92 -19.61
CA GLY A 426 1.57 -5.64 -20.02
C GLY A 426 1.83 -6.88 -20.87
N GLU A 427 3.05 -7.06 -21.37
CA GLU A 427 3.50 -8.26 -22.11
C GLU A 427 4.25 -9.23 -21.18
N GLU A 428 4.81 -10.31 -21.74
CA GLU A 428 5.36 -11.42 -20.96
C GLU A 428 6.87 -11.29 -20.70
N ILE A 429 7.32 -11.86 -19.57
CA ILE A 429 8.72 -12.17 -19.30
C ILE A 429 8.83 -13.69 -19.22
N LYS A 430 9.68 -14.29 -20.07
CA LYS A 430 9.82 -15.74 -20.19
C LYS A 430 11.26 -16.19 -20.03
N GLY A 431 11.42 -17.41 -19.54
CA GLY A 431 12.72 -18.04 -19.48
C GLY A 431 12.76 -19.31 -18.66
N THR A 432 13.98 -19.70 -18.32
CA THR A 432 14.26 -20.92 -17.56
C THR A 432 15.12 -20.61 -16.34
N PHE A 433 15.04 -21.48 -15.34
CA PHE A 433 15.92 -21.43 -14.18
C PHE A 433 16.31 -22.82 -13.70
N GLU A 434 17.51 -22.92 -13.15
CA GLU A 434 18.02 -24.12 -12.51
C GLU A 434 19.00 -23.73 -11.40
N GLY A 435 19.16 -24.58 -10.39
CA GLY A 435 19.99 -24.23 -9.25
C GLY A 435 19.89 -25.17 -8.08
N THR A 436 20.67 -24.88 -7.03
CA THR A 436 20.59 -25.56 -5.74
C THR A 436 19.97 -24.62 -4.72
N PHE A 437 19.06 -25.14 -3.91
CA PHE A 437 18.35 -24.41 -2.88
C PHE A 437 18.47 -25.14 -1.55
N GLN A 438 18.39 -24.43 -0.42
CA GLN A 438 18.55 -24.98 0.91
C GLN A 438 17.43 -24.54 1.84
N SER A 439 16.95 -25.47 2.67
CA SER A 439 16.05 -25.21 3.80
C SER A 439 16.55 -25.95 5.05
N THR A 440 15.80 -25.85 6.15
CA THR A 440 16.01 -26.66 7.36
C THR A 440 15.78 -28.16 7.13
N SER A 441 15.04 -28.56 6.09
CA SER A 441 14.80 -29.96 5.71
C SER A 441 15.90 -30.56 4.82
N GLY A 442 16.93 -29.79 4.48
CA GLY A 442 18.06 -30.22 3.64
C GLY A 442 18.10 -29.53 2.26
N PRO A 443 19.17 -29.78 1.48
CA PRO A 443 19.32 -29.18 0.15
C PRO A 443 18.44 -29.87 -0.90
N VAL A 444 18.01 -29.09 -1.89
CA VAL A 444 17.32 -29.55 -3.09
C VAL A 444 17.98 -28.98 -4.34
N THR A 445 17.88 -29.71 -5.44
CA THR A 445 18.28 -29.25 -6.77
C THR A 445 17.01 -29.05 -7.60
N ILE A 446 16.97 -27.91 -8.27
CA ILE A 446 15.94 -27.55 -9.24
C ILE A 446 16.50 -27.65 -10.64
N THR A 447 15.84 -28.44 -11.49
CA THR A 447 16.16 -28.57 -12.91
C THR A 447 14.91 -28.33 -13.75
N ASN A 448 15.10 -28.02 -15.04
CA ASN A 448 14.02 -27.77 -15.99
C ASN A 448 12.99 -26.73 -15.49
N GLY A 449 13.43 -25.75 -14.70
CA GLY A 449 12.58 -24.68 -14.23
C GLY A 449 12.18 -23.77 -15.38
N LYS A 450 10.89 -23.43 -15.47
CA LYS A 450 10.33 -22.51 -16.45
C LYS A 450 9.55 -21.41 -15.72
N PHE A 451 9.67 -20.18 -16.22
CA PHE A 451 8.84 -19.07 -15.78
C PHE A 451 8.22 -18.35 -16.97
N CYS A 452 6.99 -17.90 -16.77
CA CYS A 452 6.21 -17.09 -17.68
C CYS A 452 5.32 -16.17 -16.83
N VAL A 453 5.65 -14.88 -16.77
CA VAL A 453 4.96 -13.89 -15.93
C VAL A 453 4.59 -12.65 -16.73
N ILE A 454 3.59 -11.90 -16.26
CA ILE A 454 3.20 -10.63 -16.88
C ILE A 454 4.05 -9.49 -16.33
N ARG A 455 4.61 -8.67 -17.22
CA ARG A 455 5.38 -7.48 -16.85
C ARG A 455 4.45 -6.37 -16.36
N HIS A 456 4.66 -5.94 -15.13
CA HIS A 456 4.03 -4.78 -14.52
C HIS A 456 4.87 -3.51 -14.73
N PRO A 457 4.29 -2.31 -14.52
CA PRO A 457 5.05 -1.06 -14.53
C PRO A 457 6.25 -1.09 -13.58
N ASP A 458 7.31 -0.41 -13.99
CA ASP A 458 8.52 -0.26 -13.18
C ASP A 458 8.17 0.37 -11.81
N SER A 459 8.77 -0.13 -10.73
CA SER A 459 8.48 0.24 -9.35
C SER A 459 9.65 0.98 -8.70
N GLN A 460 9.34 1.96 -7.83
CA GLN A 460 10.33 2.59 -6.95
C GLN A 460 10.56 1.78 -5.66
N LEU A 461 9.77 0.74 -5.44
CA LEU A 461 9.83 -0.13 -4.28
C LEU A 461 10.75 -1.33 -4.55
N LYS A 462 11.46 -1.77 -3.51
CA LYS A 462 12.24 -3.00 -3.54
C LYS A 462 11.33 -4.20 -3.83
N PRO A 463 11.80 -5.23 -4.56
CA PRO A 463 11.09 -6.48 -4.66
C PRO A 463 11.08 -7.21 -3.31
N GLU A 464 10.20 -6.80 -2.41
CA GLU A 464 9.96 -7.48 -1.14
C GLU A 464 8.88 -8.54 -1.39
N PHE A 465 9.33 -9.73 -1.73
CA PHE A 465 8.47 -10.91 -1.76
C PHE A 465 8.65 -11.63 -0.42
N LEU A 466 7.55 -11.68 0.35
CA LEU A 466 7.28 -12.54 1.50
C LEU A 466 8.43 -12.71 2.50
N LYS A 467 8.30 -12.08 3.67
CA LYS A 467 8.70 -12.79 4.90
C LYS A 467 7.72 -13.92 5.15
#